data_AF-A0A7X2HBY0-F1
#
_entry.id   AF-A0A7X2HBY0-F1
#
_cell.length_a   1.000
_cell.length_b   1.000
_cell.length_c   1.000
_cell.angle_alpha   90.00
_cell.angle_beta   90.00
_cell.angle_gamma   90.00
#
_symmetry.space_group_name_H-M   'P 1'
#
loop_
_entity.id
_entity.type
_entity.pdbx_description
1 polymer ?
#
loop_
_entity_poly.entity_id
_entity_poly.type
_entity_poly.pdbx_seq_one_letter_code
_entity_poly.pdbx_strand_id
1 'polypeptide(L)'
;MKINDNYLKDQLKHVYWLNGGPCAGKTTMTNKFIKELGFRTLEDDIFKYRPFSSPIEYPALQMPNPNLDWNQWFYFKGKNDMSLHI
;
A
#
# COMPACT_ATOMS: atom_id res chain seq x y z
N MET A 1 -17.58 -21.77 -4.03
CA MET A 1 -18.44 -20.61 -4.38
C MET A 1 -18.00 -20.11 -5.74
N LYS A 2 -18.81 -20.26 -6.81
CA LYS A 2 -18.51 -19.66 -8.12
C LYS A 2 -19.03 -18.23 -8.10
N ILE A 3 -18.14 -17.26 -7.98
CA ILE A 3 -18.51 -15.84 -8.07
C ILE A 3 -18.76 -15.52 -9.54
N ASN A 4 -19.87 -14.82 -9.84
CA ASN A 4 -20.22 -14.44 -11.20
C ASN A 4 -19.32 -13.28 -11.67
N ASP A 5 -18.50 -13.52 -12.68
CA ASP A 5 -17.55 -12.55 -13.21
C ASP A 5 -18.23 -11.24 -13.69
N ASN A 6 -19.47 -11.31 -14.17
CA ASN A 6 -20.20 -10.11 -14.61
C ASN A 6 -20.63 -9.24 -13.43
N TYR A 7 -20.98 -9.86 -12.29
CA TYR A 7 -21.29 -9.14 -11.06
C TYR A 7 -20.05 -8.43 -10.51
N LEU A 8 -18.89 -9.10 -10.52
CA LEU A 8 -17.62 -8.49 -10.11
C LEU A 8 -17.24 -7.32 -11.02
N LYS A 9 -17.39 -7.48 -12.35
CA LYS A 9 -17.10 -6.41 -13.31
C LYS A 9 -17.92 -5.16 -13.04
N ASP A 10 -19.21 -5.29 -12.75
CA ASP A 10 -20.07 -4.14 -12.44
C ASP A 10 -19.71 -3.46 -11.12
N GLN A 11 -19.35 -4.24 -10.08
CA GLN A 11 -18.98 -3.71 -8.78
C GLN A 11 -17.58 -3.08 -8.75
N LEU A 12 -16.68 -3.51 -9.63
CA LEU A 12 -15.27 -3.08 -9.69
C LEU A 12 -15.01 -2.09 -10.85
N LYS A 13 -16.04 -1.47 -11.43
CA LYS A 13 -15.89 -0.44 -12.48
C LYS A 13 -15.03 0.75 -12.06
N HIS A 14 -15.01 1.06 -10.76
CA HIS A 14 -14.34 2.23 -10.22
C HIS A 14 -13.39 1.84 -9.08
N VAL A 15 -12.20 1.39 -9.44
CA VAL A 15 -11.09 1.16 -8.51
C VAL A 15 -10.10 2.32 -8.64
N TYR A 16 -9.91 3.05 -7.54
CA TYR A 16 -8.97 4.17 -7.48
C TYR A 16 -7.76 3.78 -6.64
N TRP A 17 -6.57 4.06 -7.18
CA TRP A 17 -5.32 3.80 -6.49
C TRP A 17 -4.72 5.12 -5.96
N LEU A 18 -4.66 5.27 -4.63
CA LEU A 18 -4.10 6.47 -3.99
C LEU A 18 -2.63 6.25 -3.62
N ASN A 19 -1.72 6.77 -4.46
CA ASN A 19 -0.27 6.71 -4.24
C ASN A 19 0.29 7.94 -3.54
N GLY A 20 1.49 7.80 -2.98
CA GLY A 20 2.27 8.92 -2.42
C GLY A 20 3.29 8.47 -1.38
N GLY A 21 4.26 9.34 -1.08
CA GLY A 21 5.30 9.07 -0.07
C GLY A 21 4.75 8.89 1.36
N PRO A 22 5.55 8.33 2.28
CA PRO A 22 5.19 8.30 3.70
C PRO A 22 4.91 9.74 4.19
N CYS A 23 3.95 9.89 5.11
CA CYS A 23 3.52 11.18 5.64
C CYS A 23 2.89 12.19 4.65
N ALA A 24 2.62 11.81 3.39
CA ALA A 24 1.96 12.68 2.41
C ALA A 24 0.45 12.92 2.66
N GLY A 25 -0.09 12.49 3.80
CA GLY A 25 -1.52 12.65 4.13
C GLY A 25 -2.46 11.65 3.43
N LYS A 26 -1.93 10.56 2.84
CA LYS A 26 -2.75 9.54 2.16
C LYS A 26 -3.86 8.99 3.04
N THR A 27 -3.53 8.53 4.25
CA THR A 27 -4.50 7.98 5.22
C THR A 27 -5.60 9.01 5.54
N THR A 28 -5.23 10.28 5.70
CA THR A 28 -6.18 11.38 5.94
C THR A 28 -7.16 11.53 4.77
N MET A 29 -6.64 11.53 3.54
CA MET A 29 -7.48 11.65 2.34
C MET A 29 -8.36 10.42 2.13
N THR A 30 -7.84 9.22 2.33
CA THR A 30 -8.62 7.97 2.29
C THR A 30 -9.80 8.04 3.27
N ASN A 31 -9.55 8.43 4.53
CA ASN A 31 -10.61 8.58 5.54
C ASN A 31 -11.69 9.59 5.11
N LYS A 32 -11.27 10.70 4.47
CA LYS A 32 -12.19 11.70 3.93
C LYS A 32 -13.07 11.11 2.82
N PHE A 33 -12.50 10.36 1.88
CA PHE A 33 -13.25 9.73 0.79
C PHE A 33 -14.24 8.68 1.30
N ILE A 34 -13.89 7.88 2.30
CA ILE A 34 -14.84 6.93 2.91
C ILE A 34 -16.03 7.70 3.49
N LYS A 35 -15.74 8.71 4.33
CA LYS A 35 -16.75 9.40 5.11
C LYS A 35 -17.68 10.26 4.26
N GLU A 36 -17.12 10.97 3.28
CA GLU A 36 -17.86 11.97 2.51
C GLU A 36 -18.45 11.40 1.21
N LEU A 37 -17.80 10.40 0.61
CA LEU A 37 -18.17 9.89 -0.72
C LEU A 37 -18.58 8.41 -0.70
N GLY A 38 -18.58 7.75 0.46
CA GLY A 38 -19.04 6.37 0.61
C GLY A 38 -18.11 5.32 0.00
N PHE A 39 -16.84 5.66 -0.22
CA PHE A 39 -15.85 4.70 -0.73
C PHE A 39 -15.62 3.57 0.27
N ARG A 40 -15.34 2.39 -0.29
CA ARG A 40 -14.76 1.28 0.47
C ARG A 40 -13.27 1.26 0.24
N THR A 41 -12.51 1.07 1.32
CA THR A 41 -11.05 0.89 1.21
C THR A 41 -10.71 -0.57 1.31
N LEU A 42 -9.68 -0.97 0.56
CA LEU A 42 -8.90 -2.14 0.90
C LEU A 42 -7.78 -1.62 1.79
N GLU A 43 -7.81 -2.01 3.07
CA GLU A 43 -6.81 -1.59 4.04
C GLU A 43 -5.41 -2.05 3.59
N ASP A 44 -4.41 -1.21 3.82
CA ASP A 44 -3.01 -1.54 3.62
C ASP A 44 -2.49 -2.37 4.82
N ASP A 45 -3.17 -3.50 5.09
CA ASP A 45 -2.77 -4.44 6.14
C ASP A 45 -1.76 -5.44 5.58
N ILE A 46 -0.50 -5.01 5.51
CA ILE A 46 0.61 -5.83 5.02
C ILE A 46 0.67 -7.18 5.76
N PHE A 47 0.34 -7.24 7.06
CA PHE A 47 0.40 -8.48 7.83
C PHE A 47 -0.67 -9.49 7.41
N LYS A 48 -1.85 -9.02 7.02
CA LYS A 48 -2.91 -9.86 6.48
C LYS A 48 -2.56 -10.46 5.13
N TYR A 49 -1.88 -9.70 4.26
CA TYR A 49 -1.58 -10.14 2.90
C TYR A 49 -0.25 -10.90 2.78
N ARG A 50 0.69 -10.67 3.70
CA ARG A 50 2.02 -11.30 3.69
C ARG A 50 1.98 -12.83 3.53
N PRO A 51 1.14 -13.61 4.25
CA PRO A 51 1.10 -15.06 4.13
C PRO A 51 0.68 -15.57 2.74
N PHE A 52 0.01 -14.73 1.95
CA PHE A 52 -0.49 -15.07 0.62
C PHE A 52 0.42 -14.55 -0.50
N SER A 53 1.55 -13.93 -0.17
CA SER A 53 2.47 -13.33 -1.12
C SER A 53 3.80 -14.08 -1.16
N SER A 54 4.35 -14.26 -2.37
CA SER A 54 5.68 -14.81 -2.57
C SER A 54 6.74 -13.73 -2.27
N PRO A 55 7.76 -14.01 -1.42
CA PRO A 55 8.89 -13.10 -1.23
C PRO A 55 9.68 -12.79 -2.50
N ILE A 56 9.64 -13.68 -3.49
CA ILE A 56 10.35 -13.53 -4.77
C ILE A 56 9.60 -12.56 -5.69
N GLU A 57 8.27 -12.66 -5.72
CA GLU A 57 7.43 -11.84 -6.61
C GLU A 57 7.06 -10.49 -5.97
N TYR A 58 6.89 -10.45 -4.65
CA TYR A 58 6.42 -9.28 -3.89
C TYR A 58 7.30 -9.00 -2.66
N PRO A 59 8.60 -8.71 -2.86
CA PRO A 59 9.55 -8.51 -1.75
C PRO A 59 9.17 -7.36 -0.81
N ALA A 60 8.47 -6.33 -1.31
CA ALA A 60 8.04 -5.18 -0.51
C ALA A 60 6.99 -5.56 0.56
N LEU A 61 6.14 -6.56 0.32
CA LEU A 61 5.13 -7.03 1.29
C LEU A 61 5.74 -7.86 2.44
N GLN A 62 6.99 -8.27 2.27
CA GLN A 62 7.76 -8.94 3.31
C GLN A 62 8.45 -7.92 4.26
N MET A 63 8.22 -6.61 4.06
CA MET A 63 8.70 -5.55 4.94
C MET A 63 7.78 -5.34 6.16
N PRO A 64 8.28 -5.12 7.39
CA PRO A 64 9.69 -4.86 7.71
C PRO A 64 10.55 -6.09 7.54
N ASN A 65 11.62 -5.94 6.75
CA ASN A 65 12.72 -6.88 6.78
C ASN A 65 13.20 -6.85 8.23
N PRO A 66 13.16 -7.96 8.97
CA PRO A 66 13.53 -7.98 10.39
C PRO A 66 14.96 -7.48 10.64
N ASN A 67 15.80 -7.43 9.59
CA ASN A 67 17.17 -6.92 9.62
C ASN A 67 17.29 -5.44 9.23
N LEU A 68 16.20 -4.74 8.90
CA LEU A 68 16.23 -3.33 8.51
C LEU A 68 15.86 -2.44 9.69
N ASP A 69 16.83 -1.66 10.16
CA ASP A 69 16.60 -0.61 11.16
C ASP A 69 15.91 0.60 10.50
N TRP A 70 14.62 0.74 10.79
CA TRP A 70 13.79 1.84 10.28
C TRP A 70 14.23 3.21 10.77
N ASN A 71 14.81 3.30 11.96
CA ASN A 71 15.37 4.56 12.44
C ASN A 71 16.55 4.96 11.57
N GLN A 72 17.47 4.04 11.27
CA GLN A 72 18.55 4.35 10.32
C GLN A 72 18.01 4.77 8.94
N TRP A 73 16.99 4.08 8.41
CA TRP A 73 16.46 4.37 7.08
C TRP A 73 15.86 5.79 6.94
N PHE A 74 15.10 6.24 7.93
CA PHE A 74 14.52 7.59 7.92
C PHE A 74 15.54 8.69 8.26
N TYR A 75 16.51 8.43 9.14
CA TYR A 75 17.47 9.44 9.60
C TYR A 75 18.72 9.58 8.70
N PHE A 76 19.10 8.58 7.90
CA PHE A 76 20.28 8.66 7.02
C PHE A 76 20.05 9.37 5.67
N LYS A 77 18.80 9.59 5.24
CA LYS A 77 18.51 10.35 4.00
C LYS A 77 18.92 11.83 4.06
N GLY A 78 19.34 12.33 5.23
CA GLY A 78 19.84 13.70 5.38
C GLY A 78 21.34 13.89 5.12
N LYS A 79 22.13 12.83 4.86
CA LYS A 79 23.60 12.98 4.82
C LYS A 79 24.38 12.36 3.66
N ASN A 80 23.79 11.62 2.73
CA ASN A 80 24.51 11.29 1.48
C ASN A 80 23.54 11.21 0.30
N ASP A 81 23.70 12.17 -0.59
CA ASP A 81 23.15 12.21 -1.93
C ASP A 81 23.74 11.06 -2.76
N MET A 82 22.89 10.25 -3.41
CA MET A 82 23.19 9.50 -4.64
C MET A 82 21.87 8.93 -5.18
N SER A 83 21.38 9.55 -6.25
CA SER A 83 20.64 8.96 -7.37
C SER A 83 20.06 7.55 -7.14
N LEU A 84 18.80 7.46 -6.69
CA LEU A 84 17.93 6.36 -7.09
C LEU A 84 17.00 6.91 -8.17
N HIS A 85 17.33 6.59 -9.43
CA HIS A 85 16.36 6.63 -10.51
C HIS A 85 15.22 5.67 -10.14
N ILE A 86 14.08 6.26 -9.81
CA ILE A 86 12.76 5.66 -10.03
C ILE A 86 12.29 6.20 -11.38
#